data_AF-A0A5C6M1E8-F1
#
_entry.id   AF-A0A5C6M1E8-F1
#
_cell.length_a   1.000
_cell.length_b   1.000
_cell.length_c   1.000
_cell.angle_alpha   90.00
_cell.angle_beta   90.00
_cell.angle_gamma   90.00
#
_symmetry.space_group_name_H-M   'P 1'
#
loop_
_entity.id
_entity.type
_entity.pdbx_description
1 polymer ?
#
loop_
_entity_poly.entity_id
_entity_poly.type
_entity_poly.pdbx_seq_one_letter_code
_entity_poly.pdbx_strand_id
1 'polypeptide(L)' 'MAGSDVNEQGPANGMTPLHDAVQRGRVDVAKLLLEFDANPAIEDYAGRTPRDLVGNRPELLQLFSNLD' A
#
# COMPACT_ATOMS: atom_id res chain seq x y z
N MET A 1 6.89 23.29 1.94
CA MET A 1 6.31 22.05 2.47
C MET A 1 6.10 21.16 1.27
N ALA A 2 6.94 20.15 1.06
CA ALA A 2 6.67 19.18 0.00
C ALA A 2 5.50 18.32 0.50
N GLY A 3 4.33 18.48 -0.11
CA GLY A 3 3.27 17.48 0.02
C GLY A 3 3.70 16.29 -0.83
N SER A 4 4.28 15.26 -0.20
CA SER A 4 4.54 14.01 -0.92
C SER A 4 3.21 13.42 -1.35
N ASP A 5 3.16 13.01 -2.62
CA ASP A 5 2.00 12.33 -3.17
C ASP A 5 1.83 10.99 -2.44
N VAL A 6 0.60 10.65 -2.05
CA VAL A 6 0.27 9.39 -1.38
C VAL A 6 0.66 8.16 -2.22
N ASN A 7 0.80 8.37 -3.54
CA ASN A 7 1.18 7.38 -4.53
C ASN A 7 2.64 7.47 -4.99
N GLU A 8 3.46 8.30 -4.35
CA GLU A 8 4.88 8.47 -4.70
C GLU A 8 5.64 7.13 -4.56
N GLN A 9 6.29 6.69 -5.63
CA GLN A 9 7.11 5.48 -5.63
C GLN A 9 8.54 5.80 -5.22
N GLY A 10 9.06 5.08 -4.22
CA GLY A 10 10.44 5.21 -3.78
C GLY A 10 11.43 4.75 -4.87
N PRO A 11 12.58 5.44 -5.04
CA PRO A 11 13.52 5.16 -6.14
C PRO A 11 14.31 3.85 -5.97
N ALA A 12 14.29 3.22 -4.80
CA ALA A 12 15.07 2.02 -4.52
C ALA A 12 14.36 0.72 -4.95
N ASN A 13 13.02 0.71 -4.89
CA ASN A 13 12.23 -0.51 -5.04
C ASN A 13 10.86 -0.27 -5.68
N GLY A 14 10.48 0.97 -5.99
CA GLY A 14 9.18 1.31 -6.54
C GLY A 14 8.03 1.21 -5.53
N MET A 15 8.31 1.04 -4.24
CA MET A 15 7.26 0.93 -3.23
C MET A 15 6.62 2.29 -2.98
N THR A 16 5.29 2.31 -2.93
CA THR A 16 4.49 3.44 -2.42
C THR A 16 4.39 3.38 -0.90
N PRO A 17 3.96 4.45 -0.22
CA PRO A 17 3.62 4.42 1.21
C PRO A 17 2.68 3.26 1.58
N LEU A 18 1.74 2.90 0.70
CA LEU A 18 0.81 1.80 0.93
C LEU A 18 1.51 0.43 0.92
N HIS A 19 2.49 0.22 0.04
CA HIS A 19 3.32 -0.99 0.07
C HIS A 19 4.06 -1.11 1.40
N ASP A 20 4.65 -0.02 1.90
CA ASP A 20 5.38 -0.01 3.17
C ASP A 20 4.47 -0.33 4.36
N ALA A 21 3.27 0.27 4.39
CA ALA A 21 2.29 0.01 5.43
C ALA A 21 1.85 -1.47 5.43
N VAL A 22 1.55 -2.03 4.27
CA VAL A 22 1.16 -3.44 4.12
C VAL A 22 2.32 -4.36 4.47
N GLN A 23 3.52 -4.13 3.93
CA GLN A 23 4.70 -4.95 4.21
C GLN A 23 4.98 -5.02 5.72
N ARG A 24 4.86 -3.89 6.42
CA ARG A 24 5.11 -3.78 7.87
C ARG A 24 3.93 -4.19 8.76
N GLY A 25 2.79 -4.57 8.19
CA GLY A 25 1.63 -5.00 8.98
C GLY A 25 0.89 -3.86 9.67
N ARG A 26 1.06 -2.62 9.20
CA ARG A 26 0.48 -1.42 9.79
C ARG A 26 -0.95 -1.21 9.25
N VAL A 27 -1.90 -1.97 9.78
CA VAL A 27 -3.32 -1.94 9.34
C VAL A 27 -3.90 -0.54 9.37
N ASP A 28 -3.71 0.20 10.46
CA ASP A 28 -4.28 1.54 10.62
C ASP A 28 -3.69 2.55 9.63
N VAL A 29 -2.39 2.41 9.32
CA VAL A 29 -1.72 3.26 8.33
C VAL A 29 -2.19 2.90 6.92
N ALA A 30 -2.35 1.60 6.61
CA ALA A 30 -2.87 1.16 5.32
C ALA A 30 -4.30 1.66 5.09
N LYS A 31 -5.17 1.60 6.13
CA LYS A 31 -6.51 2.20 6.11
C LYS A 31 -6.45 3.70 5.81
N LEU A 32 -5.66 4.44 6.58
CA LEU A 32 -5.54 5.88 6.42
C LEU A 32 -5.10 6.24 5.00
N LEU A 33 -4.08 5.56 4.45
CA LEU A 33 -3.62 5.81 3.09
C LEU A 33 -4.72 5.56 2.05
N LEU A 34 -5.49 4.48 2.19
CA LEU A 34 -6.64 4.20 1.31
C LEU A 34 -7.74 5.27 1.42
N GLU A 35 -8.00 5.79 2.63
CA GLU A 35 -8.93 6.91 2.85
C GLU A 35 -8.46 8.22 2.19
N PHE A 36 -7.16 8.37 1.94
CA PHE A 36 -6.55 9.49 1.21
C PHE A 36 -6.27 9.17 -0.26
N ASP A 37 -7.07 8.30 -0.88
CA ASP A 37 -6.99 7.92 -2.30
C ASP A 37 -5.63 7.30 -2.72
N ALA A 38 -4.96 6.58 -1.81
CA ALA A 38 -3.84 5.72 -2.19
C ALA A 38 -4.31 4.64 -3.16
N ASN A 39 -3.64 4.53 -4.31
CA ASN A 39 -3.94 3.58 -5.35
C ASN A 39 -3.36 2.19 -5.00
N PRO A 40 -4.20 1.18 -4.71
CA PRO A 40 -3.75 -0.16 -4.38
C PRO A 40 -3.32 -0.98 -5.61
N ALA A 41 -3.41 -0.43 -6.83
CA ALA A 41 -3.04 -1.11 -8.07
C ALA A 41 -1.65 -0.73 -8.59
N ILE A 42 -0.93 0.19 -7.92
CA ILE A 42 0.44 0.52 -8.29
C ILE A 42 1.35 -0.68 -7.99
N GLU A 43 2.17 -1.07 -8.96
CA GLU A 43 3.16 -2.12 -8.80
C GLU A 43 4.53 -1.56 -8.40
N ASP A 44 5.22 -2.24 -7.50
CA ASP A 44 6.63 -2.02 -7.22
C ASP A 44 7.53 -2.49 -8.39
N TYR A 45 8.85 -2.30 -8.28
CA TYR A 45 9.79 -2.72 -9.35
C TYR A 45 9.88 -4.23 -9.55
N ALA A 46 9.31 -5.03 -8.64
CA ALA A 46 9.19 -6.47 -8.78
C ALA A 46 7.82 -6.90 -9.35
N GLY A 47 6.97 -5.95 -9.77
CA GLY A 47 5.64 -6.23 -10.32
C GLY A 47 4.62 -6.63 -9.26
N ARG A 48 4.81 -6.23 -7.99
CA ARG A 48 3.91 -6.58 -6.88
C ARG A 48 3.10 -5.36 -6.49
N THR A 49 1.80 -5.53 -6.32
CA THR A 49 0.93 -4.53 -5.70
C THR A 49 1.04 -4.56 -4.18
N PRO A 50 0.53 -3.56 -3.44
CA PRO A 50 0.41 -3.64 -1.99
C PRO A 50 -0.34 -4.90 -1.54
N ARG A 51 -1.41 -5.31 -2.24
CA ARG A 51 -2.20 -6.50 -1.90
C ARG A 51 -1.35 -7.78 -1.96
N ASP A 52 -0.43 -7.88 -2.92
CA ASP A 52 0.47 -9.03 -3.05
C ASP A 52 1.44 -9.17 -1.87
N LEU A 53 1.71 -8.08 -1.15
CA LEU A 53 2.59 -8.07 0.02
C LEU A 53 1.88 -8.46 1.32
N VAL A 54 0.56 -8.67 1.33
CA VAL A 54 -0.23 -8.90 2.55
C VAL A 54 0.20 -10.16 3.31
N GLY A 55 0.65 -11.22 2.62
CA GLY A 55 1.04 -12.47 3.27
C GLY A 55 -0.09 -13.06 4.15
N ASN A 56 0.25 -13.66 5.29
CA ASN A 56 -0.73 -14.29 6.20
C ASN A 56 -1.29 -13.30 7.24
N ARG A 57 -1.93 -12.21 6.80
CA ARG A 57 -2.54 -11.19 7.67
C ARG A 57 -4.00 -10.94 7.25
N PRO A 58 -4.97 -11.64 7.87
CA PRO A 58 -6.37 -11.59 7.44
C PRO A 58 -6.97 -10.18 7.53
N GLU A 59 -6.56 -9.37 8.51
CA GLU A 59 -7.05 -8.00 8.68
C GLU A 59 -6.65 -7.09 7.51
N LEU A 60 -5.43 -7.28 6.97
CA LEU A 60 -4.99 -6.56 5.78
C LEU A 60 -5.66 -7.10 4.52
N LEU A 61 -5.89 -8.42 4.42
CA LEU A 61 -6.62 -8.99 3.27
C LEU A 61 -8.03 -8.40 3.17
N GLN A 62 -8.71 -8.28 4.31
CA GLN A 62 -10.04 -7.69 4.40
C GLN A 62 -10.09 -6.23 3.94
N LEU A 63 -9.00 -5.47 4.11
CA LEU A 63 -8.96 -4.09 3.59
C LEU A 63 -9.08 -4.03 2.08
N PHE A 64 -8.46 -4.97 1.38
CA PHE A 64 -8.47 -5.00 -0.08
C PHE A 64 -9.72 -5.67 -0.66
N SER A 65 -10.43 -6.49 0.13
CA SER A 65 -11.69 -7.12 -0.30
C SER A 65 -12.87 -6.15 -0.42
N ASN A 66 -12.77 -4.96 0.15
CA ASN A 66 -13.81 -3.93 0.08
C ASN A 66 -13.63 -2.97 -1.11
N LEU A 67 -12.64 -3.23 -1.98
CA LEU A 67 -12.24 -2.36 -3.09
C LEU A 67 -12.58 -2.97 -4.47
N ASP A 68 -13.21 -4.15 -4.50
CA ASP A 68 -13.65 -4.86 -5.71
C ASP A 68 -15.01 -4.34 -6.24
#